data_AF-A0A7S1YBU7-F1
#
_entry.id   AF-A0A7S1YBU7-F1
#
_cell.length_a   1.000
_cell.length_b   1.000
_cell.length_c   1.000
_cell.angle_alpha   90.00
_cell.angle_beta   90.00
_cell.angle_gamma   90.00
#
_symmetry.space_group_name_H-M   'P 1'
#
loop_
_entity.id
_entity.type
_entity.pdbx_description
1 polymer ?
#
loop_
_entity_poly.entity_id
_entity_poly.type
_entity_poly.pdbx_seq_one_letter_code
_entity_poly.pdbx_strand_id
1 'polypeptide(L)'
;IESGKFYIDLLNDIDRLVSTDSAFLLGPWLASAKRWGSNQSIKDCYSWMLNNTDGNCEHFYEWNARVQLTTWNPTAPNDTAIPGGPIDYAAKHWGGLIGDYYSKRASILLLQALSDEEAGVPL
;
A
#
# COMPACT_ATOMS: atom_id res chain seq x y z
N ILE A 1 22.62 -7.97 -9.61
CA ILE A 1 21.98 -6.78 -10.25
C ILE A 1 20.89 -7.15 -11.25
N GLU A 2 21.21 -7.93 -12.30
CA GLU A 2 20.29 -8.20 -13.43
C GLU A 2 18.98 -8.88 -13.00
N SER A 3 19.04 -9.92 -12.17
CA SER A 3 17.84 -10.64 -11.69
C SER A 3 16.89 -9.78 -10.86
N GLY A 4 17.41 -8.82 -10.09
CA GLY A 4 16.59 -7.92 -9.26
C GLY A 4 15.82 -6.91 -10.09
N LYS A 5 16.48 -6.32 -11.11
CA LYS A 5 15.80 -5.41 -12.06
C LYS A 5 14.73 -6.15 -12.86
N PHE A 6 15.06 -7.35 -13.36
CA PHE A 6 14.09 -8.19 -14.08
C PHE A 6 12.85 -8.50 -13.24
N TYR A 7 13.02 -8.81 -11.95
CA TYR A 7 11.88 -9.06 -11.05
C TYR A 7 10.97 -7.84 -10.89
N ILE A 8 11.55 -6.64 -10.77
CA ILE A 8 10.79 -5.39 -10.69
C ILE A 8 10.03 -5.12 -11.99
N ASP A 9 10.68 -5.31 -13.14
CA ASP A 9 10.04 -5.17 -14.45
C ASP A 9 8.87 -6.16 -14.61
N LEU A 10 9.06 -7.41 -14.16
CA LEU A 10 7.99 -8.41 -14.13
C LEU A 10 6.79 -7.96 -13.26
N LEU A 11 7.03 -7.38 -12.08
CA LEU A 11 5.94 -6.84 -11.25
C LEU A 11 5.19 -5.72 -11.95
N ASN A 12 5.90 -4.85 -12.67
CA ASN A 12 5.27 -3.76 -13.44
C ASN A 12 4.48 -4.30 -14.65
N ASP A 13 4.96 -5.34 -15.32
CA ASP A 13 4.23 -6.02 -16.39
C ASP A 13 2.97 -6.71 -15.86
N ILE A 14 3.04 -7.34 -14.68
CA ILE A 14 1.87 -7.92 -14.02
C ILE A 14 0.87 -6.83 -13.65
N ASP A 15 1.31 -5.71 -13.08
CA ASP A 15 0.44 -4.56 -12.77
C ASP A 15 -0.31 -4.06 -14.01
N ARG A 16 0.41 -3.94 -15.14
CA ARG A 16 -0.19 -3.58 -16.43
C ARG A 16 -1.18 -4.63 -16.93
N LEU A 17 -0.87 -5.91 -16.78
CA LEU A 17 -1.74 -7.02 -17.19
C LEU A 17 -3.04 -7.02 -16.38
N VAL A 18 -2.97 -7.00 -15.05
CA VAL A 18 -4.18 -7.04 -14.22
C VAL A 18 -5.00 -5.76 -14.34
N SER A 19 -4.38 -4.65 -14.73
CA SER A 19 -5.08 -3.39 -14.99
C SER A 19 -6.00 -3.42 -16.22
N THR A 20 -6.00 -4.48 -17.02
CA THR A 20 -6.91 -4.61 -18.17
C THR A 20 -8.32 -5.08 -17.80
N ASP A 21 -8.55 -5.45 -16.54
CA ASP A 21 -9.85 -5.93 -16.05
C ASP A 21 -10.26 -5.20 -14.77
N SER A 22 -11.47 -4.63 -14.78
CA SER A 22 -12.05 -3.90 -13.65
C SER A 22 -12.15 -4.69 -12.35
N ALA A 23 -12.21 -6.03 -12.41
CA ALA A 23 -12.26 -6.90 -11.24
C ALA A 23 -10.94 -6.91 -10.44
N PHE A 24 -9.83 -6.49 -11.07
CA PHE A 24 -8.51 -6.45 -10.45
C PHE A 24 -7.99 -5.03 -10.25
N LEU A 25 -8.84 -4.00 -10.27
CA LEU A 25 -8.39 -2.63 -10.04
C LEU A 25 -8.48 -2.22 -8.56
N LEU A 26 -7.44 -1.57 -8.04
CA LEU A 26 -7.48 -0.95 -6.70
C LEU A 26 -8.47 0.23 -6.64
N GLY A 27 -8.59 0.99 -7.74
CA GLY A 27 -9.41 2.20 -7.80
C GLY A 27 -10.87 2.01 -7.36
N PRO A 28 -11.62 1.03 -7.92
CA PRO A 28 -12.98 0.73 -7.49
C PRO A 28 -13.15 0.42 -6.00
N TRP A 29 -12.19 -0.28 -5.38
CA TRP A 29 -12.19 -0.55 -3.94
C TRP A 29 -12.08 0.74 -3.13
N LEU A 30 -11.09 1.57 -3.44
CA LEU A 30 -10.88 2.85 -2.74
C LEU A 30 -12.03 3.83 -2.97
N ALA A 31 -12.56 3.90 -4.19
CA ALA A 31 -13.71 4.73 -4.52
C ALA A 31 -14.97 4.29 -3.75
N SER A 32 -15.15 2.98 -3.55
CA SER A 32 -16.26 2.45 -2.74
C SER A 32 -16.11 2.82 -1.27
N ALA A 33 -14.89 2.74 -0.71
CA ALA A 33 -14.61 3.15 0.65
C ALA A 33 -14.92 4.65 0.88
N LYS A 34 -14.47 5.53 -0.04
CA LYS A 34 -14.80 6.98 0.02
C LYS A 34 -16.29 7.24 -0.01
N ARG A 35 -17.02 6.64 -0.95
CA ARG A 35 -18.48 6.76 -1.05
C ARG A 35 -19.20 6.27 0.20
N TRP A 36 -18.63 5.30 0.91
CA TRP A 36 -19.20 4.88 2.19
C TRP A 36 -18.99 5.95 3.26
N GLY A 37 -17.80 6.54 3.31
CA GLY A 37 -17.45 7.64 4.21
C GLY A 37 -18.29 8.91 4.01
N SER A 38 -18.73 9.22 2.79
CA SER A 38 -19.49 10.45 2.50
C SER A 38 -20.85 10.55 3.21
N ASN A 39 -21.36 9.43 3.72
CA ASN A 39 -22.65 9.34 4.43
C ASN A 39 -22.49 9.11 5.94
N GLN A 40 -21.28 9.22 6.50
CA GLN A 40 -21.01 8.95 7.91
C GLN A 40 -20.93 10.23 8.74
N SER A 41 -21.19 10.12 10.04
CA SER A 41 -20.99 11.23 10.97
C SER A 41 -19.53 11.28 11.45
N ILE A 42 -19.09 12.44 11.93
CA ILE A 42 -17.78 12.60 12.59
C ILE A 42 -17.51 11.54 13.67
N LYS A 43 -18.55 11.10 14.41
CA LYS A 43 -18.39 10.10 15.49
C LYS A 43 -17.90 8.74 14.97
N ASP A 44 -18.16 8.44 13.69
CA ASP A 44 -17.85 7.16 13.07
C ASP A 44 -16.47 7.16 12.39
N CYS A 45 -15.86 8.34 12.22
CA CYS A 45 -14.63 8.50 11.46
C CYS A 45 -13.56 9.35 12.15
N TYR A 46 -13.76 9.68 13.42
CA TYR A 46 -12.73 10.34 14.24
C TYR A 46 -11.51 9.44 14.40
N SER A 47 -10.32 9.98 14.11
CA SER A 47 -9.05 9.28 14.34
C SER A 47 -7.93 10.25 14.66
N TRP A 48 -7.38 10.11 15.88
CA TRP A 48 -6.19 10.84 16.31
C TRP A 48 -4.97 10.50 15.44
N MET A 49 -4.90 9.27 14.90
CA MET A 49 -3.76 8.79 14.12
C MET A 49 -3.68 9.47 12.74
N LEU A 50 -4.82 9.88 12.18
CA LEU A 50 -4.87 10.61 10.91
C LEU A 50 -4.91 12.13 11.08
N ASN A 51 -4.92 12.63 12.32
CA ASN A 51 -5.28 14.02 12.61
C ASN A 51 -6.63 14.45 11.96
N ASN A 52 -7.52 13.47 11.76
CA ASN A 52 -8.90 13.70 11.31
C ASN A 52 -9.70 14.14 12.53
N THR A 53 -9.61 15.43 12.82
CA THR A 53 -10.42 16.10 13.85
C THR A 53 -11.55 16.92 13.22
N ASP A 54 -11.49 17.12 11.90
CA ASP A 54 -12.43 17.87 11.07
C ASP A 54 -13.60 17.04 10.55
N GLY A 55 -13.52 15.70 10.64
CA GLY A 55 -14.57 14.79 10.20
C GLY A 55 -14.52 14.43 8.74
N ASN A 56 -13.34 14.42 8.14
CA ASN A 56 -13.15 13.93 6.79
C ASN A 56 -13.27 12.40 6.72
N CYS A 57 -14.51 11.92 6.76
CA CYS A 57 -14.82 10.50 6.77
C CYS A 57 -14.39 9.80 5.46
N GLU A 58 -14.45 10.47 4.31
CA GLU A 58 -13.97 9.87 3.07
C GLU A 58 -12.47 9.52 3.14
N HIS A 59 -11.66 10.41 3.71
CA HIS A 59 -10.24 10.17 3.93
C HIS A 59 -9.99 9.04 4.94
N PHE A 60 -10.73 9.00 6.05
CA PHE A 60 -10.63 7.92 7.04
C PHE A 60 -10.95 6.55 6.45
N TYR A 61 -12.02 6.45 5.65
CA TYR A 61 -12.41 5.18 5.04
C TYR A 61 -11.45 4.75 3.93
N GLU A 62 -10.92 5.68 3.12
CA GLU A 62 -9.86 5.36 2.16
C GLU A 62 -8.61 4.84 2.88
N TRP A 63 -8.19 5.50 3.97
CA TRP A 63 -7.04 5.05 4.76
C TRP A 63 -7.25 3.63 5.30
N ASN A 64 -8.41 3.34 5.91
CA ASN A 64 -8.75 1.99 6.37
C ASN A 64 -8.69 0.96 5.23
N ALA A 65 -9.22 1.32 4.06
CA ALA A 65 -9.23 0.46 2.89
C ALA A 65 -7.83 0.14 2.36
N ARG A 66 -6.87 1.07 2.49
CA ARG A 66 -5.45 0.86 2.14
C ARG A 66 -4.73 0.02 3.20
N VAL A 67 -4.93 0.35 4.48
CA VAL A 67 -4.32 -0.36 5.61
C VAL A 67 -4.71 -1.84 5.60
N GLN A 68 -5.99 -2.15 5.40
CA GLN A 68 -6.48 -3.54 5.35
C GLN A 68 -5.80 -4.38 4.26
N LEU A 69 -5.37 -3.79 3.14
CA LEU A 69 -4.72 -4.54 2.07
C LEU A 69 -3.21 -4.72 2.28
N THR A 70 -2.63 -3.97 3.22
CA THR A 70 -1.18 -3.80 3.35
C THR A 70 -0.70 -4.11 4.76
N THR A 71 -0.57 -3.11 5.62
CA THR A 71 -0.04 -3.25 6.98
C THR A 71 -0.98 -3.96 7.94
N TRP A 72 -2.26 -4.09 7.57
CA TRP A 72 -3.38 -4.64 8.34
C TRP A 72 -3.73 -3.82 9.58
N ASN A 73 -2.73 -3.50 10.40
CA ASN A 73 -2.86 -2.67 11.58
C ASN A 73 -2.72 -1.18 11.24
N PRO A 74 -3.44 -0.30 11.96
CA PRO A 74 -3.37 1.15 11.79
C PRO A 74 -1.93 1.67 11.66
N THR A 75 -1.68 2.46 10.61
CA THR A 75 -0.39 3.10 10.32
C THR A 75 -0.60 4.58 10.06
N ALA A 76 0.09 5.44 10.79
CA ALA A 76 0.04 6.89 10.60
C ALA A 76 0.86 7.30 9.35
N PRO A 77 0.53 8.45 8.72
CA PRO A 77 1.26 8.94 7.54
C PRO A 77 2.76 9.17 7.78
N ASN A 78 3.15 9.43 9.04
CA ASN A 78 4.52 9.75 9.43
C ASN A 78 5.22 8.59 10.16
N ASP A 79 4.62 7.39 10.17
CA ASP A 79 5.26 6.23 10.77
C ASP A 79 6.52 5.86 9.97
N THR A 80 7.64 5.75 10.66
CA THR A 80 8.94 5.33 10.09
C THR A 80 9.22 3.85 10.30
N ALA A 81 8.34 3.15 11.02
CA ALA A 81 8.42 1.73 11.29
C ALA A 81 7.15 1.02 10.83
N ILE A 82 7.30 -0.22 10.38
CA ILE A 82 6.17 -1.09 10.07
C ILE A 82 5.46 -1.44 11.38
N PRO A 83 4.13 -1.29 11.50
CA PRO A 83 3.42 -1.68 12.72
C PRO A 83 3.55 -3.19 12.94
N GLY A 84 3.56 -3.65 14.19
CA GLY A 84 3.47 -5.08 14.48
C GLY A 84 2.12 -5.63 14.00
N GLY A 85 2.07 -6.86 13.47
CA GLY A 85 0.83 -7.47 12.97
C GLY A 85 1.08 -8.39 11.78
N PRO A 86 0.05 -9.08 11.25
CA PRO A 86 0.21 -9.86 10.04
C PRO A 86 0.28 -8.91 8.84
N ILE A 87 1.50 -8.64 8.38
CA ILE A 87 1.76 -7.82 7.19
C ILE A 87 1.32 -8.59 5.95
N ASP A 88 0.67 -7.90 5.01
CA ASP A 88 0.19 -8.46 3.75
C ASP A 88 -0.91 -9.54 3.90
N TYR A 89 -1.58 -9.63 5.07
CA TYR A 89 -2.57 -10.69 5.36
C TYR A 89 -3.70 -10.77 4.32
N ALA A 90 -4.24 -9.63 3.91
CA ALA A 90 -5.26 -9.54 2.87
C ALA A 90 -4.74 -8.89 1.59
N ALA A 91 -3.47 -9.15 1.26
CA ALA A 91 -2.87 -8.75 -0.01
C ALA A 91 -3.74 -9.11 -1.22
N LYS A 92 -3.59 -8.32 -2.29
CA LYS A 92 -4.30 -8.51 -3.56
C LYS A 92 -3.36 -8.26 -4.73
N HIS A 93 -3.51 -9.05 -5.79
CA HIS A 93 -2.87 -8.77 -7.06
C HIS A 93 -3.74 -7.82 -7.88
N TRP A 94 -3.80 -6.56 -7.43
CA TRP A 94 -4.59 -5.52 -8.07
C TRP A 94 -3.72 -4.49 -8.77
N GLY A 95 -4.18 -4.05 -9.93
CA GLY A 95 -3.60 -2.96 -10.70
C GLY A 95 -3.58 -1.67 -9.87
N GLY A 96 -2.43 -0.99 -9.89
CA GLY A 96 -2.09 0.11 -9.00
C GLY A 96 -1.45 -0.38 -7.69
N LEU A 97 -1.99 -1.42 -7.03
CA LEU A 97 -1.39 -1.92 -5.79
C LEU A 97 -0.05 -2.61 -6.04
N ILE A 98 0.06 -3.40 -7.12
CA ILE A 98 1.31 -4.09 -7.45
C ILE A 98 2.40 -3.09 -7.80
N GLY A 99 2.12 -2.15 -8.70
CA GLY A 99 3.07 -1.13 -9.12
C GLY A 99 3.46 -0.16 -8.00
N ASP A 100 2.49 0.35 -7.23
CA ASP A 100 2.75 1.42 -6.26
C ASP A 100 3.20 0.92 -4.88
N TYR A 101 2.94 -0.35 -4.54
CA TYR A 101 3.28 -0.91 -3.23
C TYR A 101 4.32 -2.04 -3.32
N TYR A 102 4.02 -3.13 -4.03
CA TYR A 102 4.91 -4.30 -4.05
C TYR A 102 6.18 -4.07 -4.88
N SER A 103 6.06 -3.49 -6.07
CA SER A 103 7.21 -3.16 -6.94
C SER A 103 8.13 -2.11 -6.30
N LYS A 104 7.58 -1.14 -5.58
CA LYS A 104 8.36 -0.17 -4.80
C LYS A 104 9.15 -0.82 -3.66
N ARG A 105 8.54 -1.74 -2.91
CA ARG A 105 9.25 -2.51 -1.86
C ARG A 105 10.40 -3.35 -2.43
N ALA A 106 10.18 -4.01 -3.57
CA ALA A 106 11.24 -4.78 -4.25
C ALA A 106 12.39 -3.86 -4.72
N SER A 107 12.08 -2.65 -5.20
CA SER A 107 13.07 -1.65 -5.58
C SER A 107 13.91 -1.19 -4.38
N ILE A 108 13.28 -0.92 -3.23
CA ILE A 108 13.99 -0.55 -2.00
C ILE A 108 14.93 -1.67 -1.56
N LEU A 109 14.46 -2.92 -1.56
CA LEU A 109 15.28 -4.07 -1.20
C LEU A 109 16.49 -4.21 -2.13
N LEU A 110 16.31 -4.07 -3.46
CA LEU A 110 17.40 -4.11 -4.41
C LEU A 110 18.42 -3.00 -4.15
N LEU A 111 17.98 -1.77 -3.90
CA LEU A 111 18.88 -0.65 -3.62
C LEU A 111 19.70 -0.89 -2.35
N GLN A 112 19.04 -1.38 -1.28
CA GLN A 112 19.73 -1.72 -0.04
C GLN A 112 20.77 -2.83 -0.26
N ALA A 113 20.40 -3.89 -0.98
CA ALA A 113 21.29 -5.00 -1.31
C ALA A 113 22.58 -4.55 -2.02
N LEU A 114 22.46 -3.61 -2.95
CA LEU A 114 23.61 -3.06 -3.68
C LEU A 114 24.49 -2.20 -2.78
N SER A 115 23.89 -1.37 -1.93
CA SER A 115 24.62 -0.58 -0.95
C SER A 115 25.40 -1.47 0.04
N ASP A 116 24.81 -2.58 0.46
CA ASP A 116 25.44 -3.51 1.40
C ASP A 116 26.60 -4.27 0.72
N GLU A 117 26.41 -4.71 -0.53
CA GLU A 117 27.47 -5.31 -1.36
C GLU A 117 28.67 -4.36 -1.53
N GLU A 118 28.43 -3.09 -1.86
CA GLU A 118 29.48 -2.06 -1.98
C GLU A 118 30.21 -1.79 -0.64
N ALA A 119 29.49 -1.91 0.48
CA ALA A 119 30.05 -1.77 1.82
C ALA A 119 30.77 -3.04 2.32
N GLY A 120 30.71 -4.15 1.56
CA GLY A 120 31.24 -5.45 1.98
C GLY A 120 30.48 -6.07 3.16
N VAL A 121 29.24 -5.64 3.39
CA VAL A 121 28.34 -6.17 4.42
C VAL A 121 27.36 -7.10 3.71
N PRO A 122 27.25 -8.39 4.08
CA PRO A 122 26.19 -9.23 3.52
C PRO A 122 24.82 -8.77 4.03
N LEU A 123 23.79 -8.93 3.19
CA LEU A 123 22.37 -8.87 3.58
C LEU A 123 22.03 -9.86 4.70
#